data_AF-A0A3C1BGE3-F1
#
_entry.id   AF-A0A3C1BGE3-F1
#
_cell.length_a   1.000
_cell.length_b   1.000
_cell.length_c   1.000
_cell.angle_alpha   90.00
_cell.angle_beta   90.00
_cell.angle_gamma   90.00
#
_symmetry.space_group_name_H-M   'P 1'
#
loop_
_entity.id
_entity.type
_entity.pdbx_description
1 polymer ?
#
loop_
_entity_poly.entity_id
_entity_poly.type
_entity_poly.pdbx_seq_one_letter_code
_entity_poly.pdbx_strand_id
1 'polypeptide(L)' 'MAPVHPGALLNGLYLEPMEITITQAAKNLGIARKTLSQLVNGHMGISAEMAIRLS' A
#
# COMPACT_ATOMS: atom_id res chain seq x y z
N MET A 1 -15.66 -10.56 13.30
CA MET A 1 -14.91 -10.09 12.13
C MET A 1 -13.60 -9.49 12.63
N ALA A 2 -12.45 -10.00 12.19
CA ALA A 2 -11.17 -9.37 12.51
C ALA A 2 -10.97 -8.09 11.68
N PRO A 3 -10.30 -7.06 12.21
CA PRO A 3 -10.03 -5.85 11.44
C PRO A 3 -9.16 -6.18 10.22
N VAL A 4 -9.53 -5.63 9.06
CA VAL A 4 -8.76 -5.80 7.83
C VAL A 4 -7.54 -4.89 7.88
N HIS A 5 -6.37 -5.44 7.55
CA HIS A 5 -5.15 -4.65 7.51
C HIS A 5 -5.24 -3.54 6.42
N PRO A 6 -4.81 -2.30 6.70
CA PRO A 6 -4.90 -1.19 5.74
C PRO A 6 -4.23 -1.48 4.39
N GLY A 7 -3.11 -2.20 4.39
CA GLY A 7 -2.45 -2.59 3.14
C GLY A 7 -3.22 -3.62 2.32
N ALA A 8 -4.01 -4.49 2.94
CA ALA A 8 -4.89 -5.40 2.22
C ALA A 8 -6.05 -4.63 1.56
N LEU A 9 -6.59 -3.62 2.25
CA LEU A 9 -7.58 -2.68 1.68
C LEU A 9 -6.98 -1.90 0.50
N LEU A 10 -5.77 -1.36 0.63
CA LEU A 10 -5.09 -0.63 -0.44
C LEU A 10 -4.96 -1.50 -1.70
N ASN A 11 -4.56 -2.77 -1.54
CA ASN A 11 -4.41 -3.68 -2.67
C ASN A 11 -5.74 -4.01 -3.34
N GLY A 12 -6.73 -4.48 -2.57
CA GLY A 12 -8.00 -4.95 -3.13
C GLY A 12 -8.94 -3.86 -3.62
N LEU A 13 -8.85 -2.64 -3.05
CA LEU A 13 -9.75 -1.54 -3.42
C LEU A 13 -9.14 -0.56 -4.42
N TYR A 14 -7.81 -0.49 -4.54
CA TYR A 14 -7.14 0.50 -5.38
C TYR A 14 -6.17 -0.14 -6.37
N LEU A 15 -5.18 -0.90 -5.91
CA LEU A 15 -4.12 -1.40 -6.81
C LEU A 15 -4.65 -2.42 -7.83
N GLU A 16 -5.44 -3.40 -7.39
CA GLU A 16 -6.02 -4.43 -8.25
C GLU A 16 -7.01 -3.85 -9.26
N PRO A 17 -8.03 -3.04 -8.86
CA PRO A 17 -8.97 -2.47 -9.83
C PRO A 17 -8.35 -1.50 -10.82
N MET A 18 -7.23 -0.86 -10.47
CA MET A 18 -6.51 0.06 -11.36
C MET A 18 -5.44 -0.65 -12.22
N GLU A 19 -5.25 -1.96 -12.04
CA GLU A 19 -4.20 -2.76 -12.70
C GLU A 19 -2.78 -2.20 -12.49
N ILE A 20 -2.53 -1.55 -11.35
CA ILE A 20 -1.24 -0.95 -11.04
C ILE A 20 -0.39 -1.93 -10.24
N THR A 21 0.81 -2.22 -10.75
CA THR A 21 1.76 -3.06 -10.01
C THR A 21 2.29 -2.36 -8.77
N ILE A 22 2.65 -3.15 -7.74
CA ILE A 22 3.33 -2.65 -6.53
C ILE A 22 4.57 -1.83 -6.88
N THR A 23 5.32 -2.22 -7.91
CA THR A 23 6.52 -1.48 -8.36
C THR A 23 6.17 -0.09 -8.87
N GLN A 24 5.14 0.02 -9.71
CA GLN A 24 4.70 1.29 -10.28
C GLN A 24 4.10 2.21 -9.20
N ALA A 25 3.26 1.65 -8.32
CA ALA A 25 2.68 2.40 -7.20
C ALA A 25 3.76 2.91 -6.25
N ALA A 26 4.74 2.08 -5.87
CA ALA A 26 5.85 2.51 -5.02
C ALA A 26 6.68 3.63 -5.66
N LYS A 27 6.91 3.56 -6.98
CA LYS A 27 7.59 4.62 -7.73
C LYS A 27 6.79 5.93 -7.70
N ASN A 28 5.48 5.87 -7.92
CA ASN A 28 4.60 7.05 -7.89
C ASN A 28 4.52 7.68 -6.50
N LEU A 29 4.54 6.85 -5.44
CA LEU A 29 4.55 7.30 -4.05
C LEU A 29 5.94 7.78 -3.57
N GLY A 30 6.99 7.62 -4.38
CA GLY A 30 8.35 8.00 -4.05
C GLY A 30 8.95 7.17 -2.90
N ILE A 31 8.60 5.88 -2.81
CA ILE A 31 9.06 4.95 -1.76
C ILE A 31 9.72 3.71 -2.36
N ALA A 32 10.48 2.98 -1.56
CA ALA A 32 11.03 1.69 -1.98
C ALA A 32 9.90 0.66 -2.21
N ARG A 33 10.00 -0.14 -3.27
CA ARG A 33 9.07 -1.25 -3.57
C ARG A 33 8.86 -2.17 -2.37
N LYS A 34 9.93 -2.48 -1.63
CA LYS A 34 9.89 -3.32 -0.42
C LYS A 34 8.95 -2.73 0.63
N THR A 35 8.95 -1.41 0.82
CA THR A 35 8.07 -0.73 1.79
C THR A 35 6.60 -0.94 1.44
N LEU A 36 6.22 -0.68 0.18
CA LEU A 36 4.83 -0.89 -0.24
C LEU A 36 4.43 -2.37 -0.18
N SER A 37 5.34 -3.29 -0.53
CA SER A 37 5.09 -4.72 -0.44
C SER A 37 4.88 -5.20 1.00
N GLN A 38 5.66 -4.69 1.97
CA GLN A 38 5.47 -5.02 3.38
C GLN A 38 4.12 -4.51 3.89
N LEU A 39 3.69 -3.31 3.45
CA LEU A 39 2.37 -2.77 3.81
C LEU A 39 1.25 -3.64 3.24
N VAL A 40 1.25 -3.89 1.92
CA VAL A 40 0.21 -4.67 1.22
C VAL A 40 0.08 -6.08 1.79
N ASN A 41 1.20 -6.72 2.14
CA ASN A 41 1.22 -8.07 2.71
C ASN A 41 0.97 -8.11 4.23
N GLY A 42 0.64 -6.98 4.87
CA GLY A 42 0.25 -6.98 6.29
C GLY A 42 1.40 -7.02 7.29
N HIS A 43 2.64 -6.80 6.84
CA HIS A 43 3.83 -6.87 7.68
C HIS A 43 4.22 -5.54 8.33
N MET A 44 3.61 -4.42 7.91
CA MET A 44 3.81 -3.10 8.53
C MET A 44 2.55 -2.24 8.46
N GLY A 45 2.37 -1.37 9.45
CA GLY A 45 1.31 -0.36 9.45
C GLY A 45 1.63 0.88 8.59
N ILE A 46 0.69 1.83 8.59
CA ILE A 46 0.82 3.12 7.89
C ILE A 46 1.38 4.16 8.88
N SER A 47 2.53 4.76 8.56
CA SER A 47 3.06 5.93 9.27
C SER A 47 2.34 7.21 8.81
N ALA A 48 2.46 8.29 9.59
CA ALA A 48 1.92 9.60 9.19
C ALA A 48 2.48 10.07 7.83
N GLU A 49 3.77 9.86 7.58
CA GLU A 49 4.41 10.17 6.29
C GLU A 49 3.79 9.34 5.15
N MET A 50 3.56 8.05 5.36
CA MET A 50 2.92 7.19 4.36
C MET A 50 1.47 7.62 4.09
N ALA A 51 0.73 8.03 5.12
CA ALA A 51 -0.64 8.53 4.96
C ALA A 51 -0.69 9.78 4.07
N ILE A 52 0.27 10.71 4.23
CA ILE A 52 0.38 11.90 3.37
C ILE A 52 0.69 11.50 1.92
N ARG A 53 1.57 10.52 1.71
CA ARG A 53 1.90 10.04 0.35
C ARG A 53 0.70 9.38 -0.36
N LEU A 54 -0.22 8.81 0.40
CA LEU A 54 -1.43 8.14 -0.10
C LEU A 54 -2.63 9.09 -0.29
N SER A 55 -2.50 10.36 0.09
CA SER A 55 -3.53 11.40 -0.09
C SER A 55 -3.63 11.83 -1.55
#